data_AF-A0A6M5FCM8-F1
#
_entry.id   AF-A0A6M5FCM8-F1
#
_cell.length_a   1.000
_cell.length_b   1.000
_cell.length_c   1.000
_cell.angle_alpha   90.00
_cell.angle_beta   90.00
_cell.angle_gamma   90.00
#
_symmetry.space_group_name_H-M   'P 1'
#
loop_
_entity.id
_entity.type
_entity.pdbx_description
1 polymer ?
#
loop_
_entity_poly.entity_id
_entity_poly.type
_entity_poly.pdbx_seq_one_letter_code
_entity_poly.pdbx_strand_id
1 'polypeptide(L)'
;MKHIVIALGLMIAGSLMLSVVQATPASAACGGNILTLKPWYDGLTKSDCNLKAIVDNNDKRAQNDPGNYATLNGFIWRAILNVVEDLLQLAGFVTVGFVIYGGFLYLTSNGEPGQMANGMKTVINAAIGLVIAIASVALVNVVADGLGLPRS
;
A
#
# COMPACT_ATOMS: atom_id res chain seq x y z
N MET A 1 -21.56 -29.52 23.72
CA MET A 1 -21.43 -28.16 23.13
C MET A 1 -20.14 -27.42 23.51
N LYS A 2 -19.51 -27.68 24.68
CA LYS A 2 -18.26 -27.01 25.09
C LYS A 2 -17.01 -27.47 24.30
N HIS A 3 -16.97 -28.74 23.87
CA HIS A 3 -15.85 -29.31 23.09
C HIS A 3 -15.84 -28.89 21.61
N ILE A 4 -17.00 -28.52 21.05
CA ILE A 4 -17.14 -28.02 19.67
C ILE A 4 -16.61 -26.58 19.56
N VAL A 5 -16.85 -25.74 20.57
CA VAL A 5 -16.36 -24.36 20.61
C VAL A 5 -14.83 -24.31 20.77
N ILE A 6 -14.24 -25.25 21.53
CA ILE A 6 -12.79 -25.37 21.69
C ILE A 6 -12.12 -25.85 20.39
N ALA A 7 -12.75 -26.78 19.66
CA ALA A 7 -12.25 -27.26 18.37
C ALA A 7 -12.32 -26.19 17.27
N LEU A 8 -13.38 -25.38 17.25
CA LEU A 8 -13.50 -24.26 16.31
C LEU A 8 -12.48 -23.14 16.63
N GLY A 9 -12.21 -22.90 17.91
CA GLY A 9 -11.17 -21.97 18.36
C GLY A 9 -9.74 -22.39 17.99
N LEU A 10 -9.44 -23.69 18.06
CA LEU A 10 -8.12 -24.21 17.66
C LEU A 10 -7.90 -24.17 16.14
N MET A 11 -8.96 -24.29 15.33
CA MET A 11 -8.86 -24.25 13.86
C MET A 11 -8.60 -22.82 13.32
N ILE A 12 -9.04 -21.78 14.03
CA ILE A 12 -8.76 -20.37 13.64
C ILE A 12 -7.34 -19.96 14.06
N ALA A 13 -6.80 -20.55 15.15
CA ALA A 13 -5.43 -20.33 15.57
C ALA A 13 -4.40 -21.11 14.73
N GLY A 14 -4.78 -22.26 14.16
CA GLY A 14 -3.87 -23.11 13.36
C GLY A 14 -3.56 -22.58 11.96
N SER A 15 -4.41 -21.74 11.38
CA SER A 15 -4.24 -21.24 10.00
C SER A 15 -3.43 -19.93 9.89
N LEU A 16 -3.03 -19.34 11.02
CA LEU A 16 -2.24 -18.10 11.04
C LEU A 16 -0.71 -18.32 11.14
N MET A 17 -0.23 -19.56 11.06
CA MET A 17 1.15 -19.91 11.45
C MET A 17 2.13 -20.16 10.29
N LEU A 18 1.73 -20.05 9.02
CA LEU A 18 2.64 -20.21 7.88
C LEU A 18 2.59 -19.02 6.92
N SER A 19 3.01 -17.88 7.43
CA SER A 19 3.67 -16.85 6.62
C SER A 19 4.79 -16.22 7.42
N VAL A 20 5.74 -17.05 7.88
CA VAL A 20 7.10 -16.56 8.11
C VAL A 20 7.65 -16.19 6.73
N VAL A 21 7.50 -14.90 6.39
CA VAL A 21 8.29 -14.25 5.36
C VAL A 21 9.73 -14.35 5.83
N GLN A 22 10.50 -15.21 5.18
CA GLN A 22 11.94 -15.28 5.36
C GLN A 22 12.51 -13.93 4.93
N ALA A 23 12.83 -13.07 5.91
CA ALA A 23 13.71 -11.93 5.68
C ALA A 23 15.07 -12.51 5.31
N THR A 24 15.41 -12.51 4.02
CA THR A 24 16.77 -12.77 3.57
C THR A 24 17.66 -11.65 4.11
N PRO A 25 18.66 -11.94 4.96
CA PRO A 25 19.60 -10.93 5.36
C PRO A 25 20.68 -10.85 4.29
N ALA A 26 20.60 -9.80 3.47
CA ALA A 26 21.75 -9.29 2.75
C ALA A 26 21.48 -7.81 2.46
N SER A 27 22.13 -6.93 3.21
CA SER A 27 22.48 -5.63 2.65
C SER A 27 23.17 -5.84 1.28
N ALA A 28 22.73 -5.11 0.25
CA ALA A 28 23.40 -4.76 -1.01
C ALA A 28 22.51 -5.12 -2.22
N ALA A 29 21.71 -4.22 -2.81
CA ALA A 29 22.01 -2.83 -3.09
C ALA A 29 20.74 -1.97 -3.11
N CYS A 30 20.32 -1.53 -1.91
CA CYS A 30 19.59 -0.27 -1.69
C CYS A 30 18.07 -0.31 -1.83
N GLY A 31 17.42 -1.07 -0.95
CA GLY A 31 15.97 -1.00 -0.71
C GLY A 31 15.45 -2.28 -0.08
N GLY A 32 15.29 -2.29 1.25
CA GLY A 32 14.65 -3.40 1.96
C GLY A 32 13.20 -3.04 2.25
N ASN A 33 12.26 -3.90 1.86
CA ASN A 33 10.84 -3.71 2.20
C ASN A 33 10.64 -4.05 3.69
N ILE A 34 10.16 -3.08 4.47
CA ILE A 34 9.80 -3.31 5.87
C ILE A 34 8.30 -3.63 5.90
N LEU A 35 7.94 -4.87 6.23
CA LEU A 35 6.55 -5.30 6.29
C LEU A 35 5.78 -5.07 4.96
N THR A 36 6.37 -5.49 3.83
CA THR A 36 5.88 -5.31 2.44
C THR A 36 5.87 -3.88 1.90
N LEU A 37 6.07 -2.87 2.75
CA LEU A 37 6.11 -1.47 2.35
C LEU A 37 7.42 -1.17 1.63
N LYS A 38 7.31 -0.58 0.45
CA LYS A 38 8.45 -0.26 -0.39
C LYS A 38 9.05 1.08 0.07
N PRO A 39 10.37 1.27 0.03
CA PRO A 39 10.91 2.59 0.33
C PRO A 39 10.45 3.62 -0.72
N TRP A 40 10.17 4.86 -0.29
CA TRP A 40 9.82 5.96 -1.20
C TRP A 40 10.90 6.17 -2.29
N TYR A 41 12.16 5.88 -1.97
CA TYR A 41 13.31 6.00 -2.84
C TYR A 41 13.55 4.79 -3.76
N ASP A 42 12.67 3.78 -3.73
CA ASP A 42 12.87 2.56 -4.50
C ASP A 42 12.79 2.81 -6.01
N GLY A 43 13.84 2.40 -6.72
CA GLY A 43 14.06 2.71 -8.14
C GLY A 43 14.78 4.05 -8.41
N LEU A 44 15.19 4.77 -7.37
CA LEU A 44 15.95 6.04 -7.46
C LEU A 44 17.40 5.89 -6.97
N THR A 45 17.80 4.69 -6.59
CA THR A 45 19.14 4.34 -6.08
C THR A 45 19.94 3.55 -7.12
N LYS A 46 21.26 3.79 -7.17
CA LYS A 46 22.21 2.94 -7.91
C LYS A 46 22.49 1.64 -7.15
N SER A 47 23.23 0.73 -7.79
CA SER A 47 23.88 -0.42 -7.17
C SER A 47 24.79 -0.06 -5.97
N ASP A 48 25.19 1.20 -5.84
CA ASP A 48 26.12 1.70 -4.79
C ASP A 48 25.44 2.58 -3.72
N CYS A 49 24.11 2.50 -3.59
CA CYS A 49 23.29 3.19 -2.56
C CYS A 49 23.36 4.71 -2.55
N ASN A 50 23.79 5.27 -3.67
CA ASN A 50 23.68 6.69 -3.94
C ASN A 50 22.44 6.96 -4.81
N LEU A 51 21.78 8.08 -4.53
CA LEU A 51 20.68 8.60 -5.32
C LEU A 51 21.16 8.90 -6.75
N LYS A 52 20.33 8.55 -7.74
CA LYS A 52 20.56 8.86 -9.16
C LYS A 52 20.68 10.37 -9.33
N ALA A 53 21.65 10.84 -10.12
CA ALA A 53 21.86 12.27 -10.30
C ALA A 53 20.66 12.91 -11.02
N ILE A 54 20.20 14.07 -10.56
CA ILE A 54 19.13 14.80 -11.23
C ILE A 54 19.76 15.56 -12.41
N VAL A 55 19.37 15.21 -13.63
CA VAL A 55 19.88 15.86 -14.84
C VAL A 55 18.72 16.38 -15.69
N ASP A 56 18.93 17.53 -16.32
CA ASP A 56 17.98 18.14 -17.24
C ASP A 56 17.94 17.40 -18.60
N ASN A 57 16.77 17.29 -19.22
CA ASN A 57 16.56 16.55 -20.48
C ASN A 57 17.37 17.12 -21.66
N ASN A 58 17.90 18.33 -21.55
CA ASN A 58 18.70 18.98 -22.58
C ASN A 58 20.18 18.56 -22.53
N ASP A 59 20.63 17.84 -21.49
CA ASP A 59 22.00 17.33 -21.41
C ASP A 59 22.14 15.95 -22.08
N LYS A 60 22.57 15.97 -23.35
CA LYS A 60 22.87 14.79 -24.17
C LYS A 60 24.06 13.97 -23.65
N ARG A 61 24.91 14.54 -22.79
CA ARG A 61 26.11 13.88 -22.26
C ARG A 61 25.75 12.89 -21.16
N ALA A 62 24.76 13.24 -20.33
CA ALA A 62 24.20 12.37 -19.30
C ALA A 62 23.33 11.25 -19.89
N GLN A 63 22.73 11.44 -21.06
CA GLN A 63 21.77 10.52 -21.69
C GLN A 63 22.35 9.16 -22.13
N ASN A 64 23.67 8.97 -22.05
CA ASN A 64 24.35 7.74 -22.50
C ASN A 64 24.45 6.65 -21.41
N ASP A 65 24.04 6.94 -20.17
CA ASP A 65 24.05 5.97 -19.08
C ASP A 65 22.60 5.53 -18.72
N PRO A 66 22.14 4.35 -19.15
CA PRO A 66 20.75 3.90 -18.97
C PRO A 66 20.30 3.72 -17.50
N GLY A 67 21.19 3.94 -16.53
CA GLY A 67 20.94 3.80 -15.10
C GLY A 67 21.42 4.96 -14.22
N ASN A 68 21.85 6.11 -14.76
CA ASN A 68 22.61 7.10 -13.97
C ASN A 68 21.97 8.51 -13.80
N TYR A 69 20.95 8.87 -14.59
CA TYR A 69 20.22 10.14 -14.43
C TYR A 69 18.70 9.97 -14.25
N ALA A 70 18.08 10.77 -13.38
CA ALA A 70 16.63 10.95 -13.29
C ALA A 70 16.29 12.39 -13.64
N THR A 71 15.22 12.62 -14.39
CA THR A 71 14.68 13.98 -14.55
C THR A 71 14.05 14.40 -13.23
N LEU A 72 14.07 15.70 -12.90
CA LEU A 72 13.45 16.19 -11.66
C LEU A 72 11.97 15.76 -11.58
N ASN A 73 11.26 15.83 -12.71
CA ASN A 73 9.87 15.41 -12.80
C ASN A 73 9.69 13.90 -12.62
N GLY A 74 10.55 13.08 -13.25
CA GLY A 74 10.53 11.62 -13.10
C GLY A 74 10.90 11.14 -11.69
N PHE A 75 11.81 11.84 -11.02
CA PHE A 75 12.16 11.59 -9.62
C PHE A 75 10.94 11.83 -8.71
N ILE A 76 10.32 13.01 -8.84
CA ILE A 76 9.16 13.40 -8.03
C ILE A 76 8.01 12.42 -8.27
N TRP A 77 7.71 12.11 -9.53
CA TRP A 77 6.63 11.21 -9.89
C TRP A 77 6.84 9.79 -9.35
N ARG A 78 8.05 9.24 -9.49
CA ARG A 78 8.38 7.90 -8.99
C ARG A 78 8.28 7.80 -7.48
N ALA A 79 8.76 8.83 -6.77
CA ALA A 79 8.65 8.89 -5.31
C ALA A 79 7.18 8.95 -4.86
N ILE A 80 6.35 9.77 -5.51
CA ILE A 80 4.92 9.87 -5.20
C ILE A 80 4.21 8.54 -5.46
N LEU A 81 4.42 7.91 -6.62
CA LEU A 81 3.76 6.64 -6.95
C LEU A 81 4.09 5.55 -5.93
N ASN A 82 5.35 5.42 -5.53
CA ASN A 82 5.75 4.43 -4.52
C ASN A 82 5.03 4.67 -3.19
N VAL A 83 5.01 5.93 -2.71
CA VAL A 83 4.34 6.29 -1.46
C VAL A 83 2.83 6.08 -1.54
N VAL A 84 2.20 6.38 -2.69
CA VAL A 84 0.77 6.17 -2.90
C VAL A 84 0.43 4.69 -2.87
N GLU A 85 1.21 3.82 -3.54
CA GLU A 85 1.02 2.37 -3.50
C GLU A 85 1.09 1.82 -2.06
N ASP A 86 2.08 2.27 -1.27
CA ASP A 86 2.20 1.89 0.14
C ASP A 86 0.99 2.34 0.97
N LEU A 87 0.50 3.57 0.74
CA LEU A 87 -0.68 4.09 1.41
C LEU A 87 -1.96 3.35 1.01
N LEU A 88 -2.09 2.94 -0.25
CA LEU A 88 -3.22 2.12 -0.72
C LEU A 88 -3.20 0.75 -0.05
N GLN A 89 -2.02 0.14 0.07
CA GLN A 89 -1.88 -1.13 0.78
C GLN A 89 -2.25 -1.00 2.26
N LEU A 90 -1.77 0.06 2.93
CA LEU A 90 -2.13 0.36 4.31
C LEU A 90 -3.65 0.61 4.46
N ALA A 91 -4.25 1.36 3.54
CA ALA A 91 -5.69 1.61 3.51
C ALA A 91 -6.50 0.31 3.33
N GLY A 92 -5.99 -0.66 2.55
CA GLY A 92 -6.56 -1.99 2.43
C GLY A 92 -6.60 -2.72 3.78
N PHE A 93 -5.48 -2.75 4.50
CA PHE A 93 -5.41 -3.36 5.84
C PHE A 93 -6.35 -2.69 6.85
N VAL A 94 -6.40 -1.36 6.85
CA VAL A 94 -7.28 -0.58 7.74
C VAL A 94 -8.75 -0.83 7.41
N THR A 95 -9.11 -0.88 6.13
CA THR A 95 -10.48 -1.19 5.68
C THR A 95 -10.94 -2.56 6.19
N VAL A 96 -10.07 -3.58 6.09
CA VAL A 96 -10.37 -4.92 6.61
C VAL A 96 -10.63 -4.87 8.12
N GLY A 97 -9.83 -4.12 8.88
CA GLY A 97 -10.04 -3.93 10.32
C GLY A 97 -11.39 -3.29 10.65
N PHE A 98 -11.79 -2.24 9.93
CA PHE A 98 -13.09 -1.59 10.13
C PHE A 98 -14.28 -2.47 9.74
N VAL A 99 -14.14 -3.27 8.68
CA VAL A 99 -15.19 -4.23 8.27
C VAL A 99 -15.38 -5.30 9.34
N ILE A 100 -14.28 -5.84 9.89
CA ILE A 100 -14.33 -6.82 10.98
C ILE A 100 -15.01 -6.20 12.22
N TYR A 101 -14.60 -5.00 12.63
CA TYR A 101 -15.18 -4.32 13.79
C TYR A 101 -16.68 -4.01 13.59
N GLY A 102 -17.06 -3.45 12.45
CA GLY A 102 -18.46 -3.15 12.11
C GLY A 102 -19.32 -4.42 12.01
N GLY A 103 -18.75 -5.50 11.47
CA GLY A 103 -19.39 -6.81 11.39
C GLY A 103 -19.63 -7.44 12.76
N PHE A 104 -18.64 -7.42 13.65
CA PHE A 104 -18.80 -7.89 15.04
C PHE A 104 -19.84 -7.07 15.81
N LEU A 105 -19.85 -5.74 15.64
CA LEU A 105 -20.84 -4.88 16.27
C LEU A 105 -22.25 -5.23 15.78
N TYR A 106 -22.44 -5.43 14.47
CA TYR A 106 -23.71 -5.82 13.88
C TYR A 106 -24.21 -7.18 14.40
N LEU A 107 -23.33 -8.19 14.42
CA LEU A 107 -23.68 -9.55 14.87
C LEU A 107 -23.97 -9.63 16.38
N THR A 108 -23.31 -8.80 17.19
CA THR A 108 -23.45 -8.81 18.66
C THR A 108 -24.60 -7.93 19.16
N SER A 109 -25.29 -7.22 18.27
CA SER A 109 -26.28 -6.19 18.64
C SER A 109 -27.55 -6.70 19.34
N ASN A 110 -27.77 -8.01 19.53
CA ASN A 110 -28.92 -8.59 20.24
C ASN A 110 -30.30 -8.00 19.84
N GLY A 111 -30.44 -7.49 18.61
CA GLY A 111 -31.68 -6.86 18.14
C GLY A 111 -31.87 -5.40 18.53
N GLU A 112 -30.92 -4.75 19.20
CA GLU A 112 -30.99 -3.31 19.50
C GLU A 112 -30.74 -2.48 18.22
N PRO A 113 -31.73 -1.70 17.75
CA PRO A 113 -31.65 -1.04 16.44
C PRO A 113 -30.52 -0.01 16.36
N GLY A 114 -30.13 0.59 17.49
CA GLY A 114 -29.02 1.56 17.54
C GLY A 114 -27.68 0.94 17.21
N GLN A 115 -27.36 -0.22 17.79
CA GLN A 115 -26.08 -0.89 17.56
C GLN A 115 -26.00 -1.54 16.17
N MET A 116 -27.12 -2.06 15.66
CA MET A 116 -27.19 -2.57 14.29
C MET A 116 -26.98 -1.46 13.25
N ALA A 117 -27.62 -0.31 13.44
CA ALA A 117 -27.44 0.84 12.54
C ALA A 117 -25.99 1.36 12.57
N ASN A 118 -25.37 1.42 13.75
CA ASN A 118 -23.99 1.85 13.89
C ASN A 118 -22.99 0.89 13.22
N GLY A 119 -23.15 -0.43 13.39
CA GLY A 119 -22.30 -1.42 12.73
C GLY A 119 -22.37 -1.32 11.20
N MET A 120 -23.58 -1.18 10.64
CA MET A 120 -23.78 -1.04 9.20
C MET A 120 -23.20 0.29 8.67
N LYS A 121 -23.35 1.39 9.43
CA LYS A 121 -22.78 2.69 9.08
C LYS A 121 -21.25 2.65 9.04
N THR A 122 -20.61 1.94 9.97
CA THR A 122 -19.15 1.75 9.96
C THR A 122 -18.67 1.00 8.72
N VAL A 123 -19.37 -0.08 8.33
CA VAL A 123 -19.02 -0.84 7.12
C VAL A 123 -19.20 -0.01 5.85
N ILE A 124 -20.32 0.72 5.74
CA ILE A 124 -20.59 1.60 4.58
C ILE A 124 -19.53 2.71 4.48
N ASN A 125 -19.17 3.34 5.60
CA ASN A 125 -18.15 4.38 5.62
C ASN A 125 -16.77 3.83 5.23
N ALA A 126 -16.41 2.62 5.69
CA ALA A 126 -15.17 1.96 5.29
C ALA A 126 -15.15 1.64 3.79
N ALA A 127 -16.26 1.15 3.23
CA ALA A 127 -16.38 0.89 1.80
C ALA A 127 -16.26 2.17 0.96
N ILE A 128 -16.89 3.27 1.38
CA ILE A 128 -16.76 4.58 0.71
C ILE A 128 -15.30 5.04 0.72
N GLY A 129 -14.61 4.93 1.87
CA GLY A 129 -13.19 5.27 1.97
C GLY A 129 -12.31 4.49 0.99
N LEU A 130 -12.56 3.19 0.85
CA LEU A 130 -11.84 2.34 -0.12
C LEU A 130 -12.09 2.78 -1.57
N VAL A 131 -13.35 3.06 -1.93
CA VAL A 131 -13.70 3.52 -3.28
C VAL A 131 -13.01 4.84 -3.62
N ILE A 132 -12.96 5.79 -2.67
CA ILE A 132 -12.27 7.06 -2.85
C ILE A 132 -10.76 6.84 -3.03
N ALA A 133 -10.15 5.94 -2.26
CA ALA A 133 -8.73 5.62 -2.38
C ALA A 133 -8.39 5.07 -3.77
N ILE A 134 -9.20 4.15 -4.31
CA ILE A 134 -9.02 3.62 -5.67
C ILE A 134 -9.22 4.71 -6.73
N ALA A 135 -10.24 5.56 -6.57
CA ALA A 135 -10.50 6.66 -7.49
C ALA A 135 -9.37 7.71 -7.50
N SER A 136 -8.69 7.91 -6.36
CA SER A 136 -7.57 8.86 -6.26
C SER A 136 -6.43 8.53 -7.21
N VAL A 137 -6.10 7.25 -7.41
CA VAL A 137 -5.03 6.83 -8.33
C VAL A 137 -5.35 7.23 -9.78
N ALA A 138 -6.61 7.04 -10.20
CA ALA A 138 -7.05 7.45 -11.52
C ALA A 138 -6.93 8.97 -11.71
N LEU A 139 -7.30 9.76 -10.70
CA LEU A 139 -7.18 11.22 -10.75
C LEU A 139 -5.71 11.67 -10.83
N VAL A 140 -4.83 11.05 -10.04
CA VAL A 140 -3.39 11.34 -10.05
C VAL A 140 -2.83 11.09 -11.46
N ASN A 141 -3.19 9.98 -12.10
CA ASN A 141 -2.78 9.67 -13.47
C ASN A 141 -3.30 10.69 -14.50
N VAL A 142 -4.55 11.15 -14.37
CA VAL A 142 -5.12 12.19 -15.25
C VAL A 142 -4.38 13.53 -15.10
N VAL A 143 -4.00 13.90 -13.88
CA VAL A 143 -3.19 15.10 -13.64
C VAL A 143 -1.77 14.96 -14.22
N ALA A 144 -1.18 13.77 -14.11
CA ALA A 144 0.13 13.47 -14.70
C ALA A 144 0.14 13.68 -16.22
N ASP A 145 -0.93 13.23 -16.87
CA ASP A 145 -1.12 13.34 -18.31
C ASP A 145 -1.30 14.79 -18.76
N GLY A 146 -2.05 15.58 -17.98
CA GLY A 146 -2.24 17.01 -18.22
C GLY A 146 -0.94 17.82 -18.15
N LEU A 147 0.08 17.31 -17.46
CA LEU A 147 1.41 17.92 -17.32
C LEU A 147 2.42 17.47 -18.39
N GLY A 148 2.01 16.66 -19.37
CA GLY A 148 2.83 16.32 -20.54
C GLY A 148 3.99 15.36 -20.24
N LEU A 149 3.89 14.55 -19.19
CA LEU A 149 4.89 13.54 -18.86
C LEU A 149 4.81 12.33 -19.80
N PRO A 150 5.94 11.82 -20.32
CA PRO A 150 5.96 10.55 -21.02
C PRO A 150 5.49 9.45 -20.07
N ARG A 151 4.41 8.76 -20.47
CA ARG A 151 3.99 7.52 -19.82
C ARG A 151 5.14 6.52 -19.97
N SER A 152 5.62 5.99 -18.85
CA SER A 152 6.47 4.80 -18.84
C SER A 152 5.64 3.58 -19.22
#